data_AF-A0A554I776-F1
#
_entry.id   AF-A0A554I776-F1
#
_cell.length_a   1.000
_cell.length_b   1.000
_cell.length_c   1.000
_cell.angle_alpha   90.00
_cell.angle_beta   90.00
_cell.angle_gamma   90.00
#
_symmetry.space_group_name_H-M   'P 1'
#
loop_
_entity.id
_entity.type
_entity.pdbx_description
1 polymer ?
#
loop_
_entity_poly.entity_id
_entity_poly.type
_entity_poly.pdbx_seq_one_letter_code
_entity_poly.pdbx_strand_id
1 'polypeptide(L)'
;MKNYAIHIKNICSAFLCVTRLAEELKGRVATLMDLASIRAHDLISHFSWRTPLTPHSILVFGKHNGKRLIVVAHHLGPLTSKKRILEWAESASEKQGSDGLPSVSRTEFLNLINGNYGPVSIIPFDEYRDTFPSHLFGEPIEYKNAARDPLLAALFGPDTRKFLDSHYTFSSYYAMRNRKSEIAQKRILQLEIKDRNGVNLFSEKQCDFPDEPTILFLRLGGVSRYADHELGIMTTIETVHDLSQGTVVVCNDTKEEVVELSIDPLDEIGDGLIANRKSIPISFFALMRRRDKLFTQYPKEKTIDTNEPMYLVRTHEKIGDVVDLIVHTHCSPFLRYTLNDIIKVAPEGSNAYELCGEPKQVGADLIVPVQFFNITVTTKFRIPRKEEILNRPFLLLWINRGIIEKNGDGK
;
A
#
# COMPACT_ATOMS: atom_id res chain seq x y z
N MET A 1 20.26 -1.34 -10.01
CA MET A 1 18.93 -0.72 -10.24
C MET A 1 18.18 -0.82 -8.94
N LYS A 2 17.53 0.24 -8.45
CA LYS A 2 16.92 0.22 -7.11
C LYS A 2 15.66 -0.63 -7.06
N ASN A 3 15.31 -1.15 -5.88
CA ASN A 3 13.99 -1.70 -5.61
C ASN A 3 13.03 -0.56 -5.24
N TYR A 4 11.74 -0.70 -5.54
CA TYR A 4 10.75 0.35 -5.30
C TYR A 4 9.57 -0.17 -4.51
N ALA A 5 9.34 0.35 -3.31
CA ALA A 5 8.17 0.07 -2.51
C ALA A 5 7.08 1.10 -2.78
N ILE A 6 5.89 0.64 -3.13
CA ILE A 6 4.75 1.52 -3.42
C ILE A 6 3.71 1.31 -2.33
N HIS A 7 3.40 2.39 -1.61
CA HIS A 7 2.32 2.41 -0.62
C HIS A 7 1.05 3.01 -1.24
N ILE A 8 -0.04 2.24 -1.28
CA ILE A 8 -1.35 2.73 -1.70
C ILE A 8 -2.43 2.29 -0.71
N LYS A 9 -3.35 3.21 -0.42
CA LYS A 9 -4.67 2.86 0.11
C LYS A 9 -5.37 1.96 -0.91
N ASN A 10 -5.70 0.73 -0.53
CA ASN A 10 -6.14 -0.40 -1.35
C ASN A 10 -5.00 -1.24 -1.96
N ILE A 11 -4.88 -2.48 -1.48
CA ILE A 11 -3.89 -3.48 -1.92
C ILE A 11 -4.02 -3.89 -3.40
N CYS A 12 -5.23 -3.95 -3.96
CA CYS A 12 -5.44 -4.28 -5.37
C CYS A 12 -4.89 -3.17 -6.27
N SER A 13 -5.13 -1.91 -5.90
CA SER A 13 -4.52 -0.76 -6.57
C SER A 13 -2.99 -0.81 -6.46
N ALA A 14 -2.45 -1.20 -5.30
CA ALA A 14 -1.01 -1.37 -5.10
C ALA A 14 -0.43 -2.43 -6.04
N PHE A 15 -1.04 -3.62 -6.12
CA PHE A 15 -0.61 -4.67 -7.03
C PHE A 15 -0.70 -4.25 -8.50
N LEU A 16 -1.77 -3.57 -8.94
CA LEU A 16 -1.91 -3.11 -10.32
C LEU A 16 -0.83 -2.09 -10.68
N CYS A 17 -0.58 -1.14 -9.78
CA CYS A 17 0.45 -0.11 -9.94
C CYS A 17 1.85 -0.74 -10.02
N VAL A 18 2.20 -1.60 -9.06
CA VAL A 18 3.49 -2.29 -9.00
C VAL A 18 3.71 -3.24 -10.17
N THR A 19 2.66 -3.95 -10.63
CA THR A 19 2.76 -4.84 -11.80
C THR A 19 3.13 -4.05 -13.06
N ARG A 20 2.44 -2.93 -13.31
CA ARG A 20 2.74 -2.04 -14.44
C ARG A 20 4.15 -1.43 -14.32
N LEU A 21 4.55 -0.99 -13.13
CA LEU A 21 5.89 -0.44 -12.91
C LEU A 21 6.98 -1.49 -13.13
N ALA A 22 6.73 -2.73 -12.70
CA ALA A 22 7.64 -3.85 -12.91
C ALA A 22 7.83 -4.14 -14.41
N GLU A 23 6.75 -4.13 -15.21
CA GLU A 23 6.83 -4.28 -16.67
C GLU A 23 7.72 -3.18 -17.30
N GLU A 24 7.52 -1.92 -16.91
CA GLU A 24 8.28 -0.77 -17.42
C GLU A 24 9.77 -0.83 -17.04
N LEU A 25 10.07 -1.25 -15.80
CA LEU A 25 11.42 -1.38 -15.29
C LEU A 25 12.12 -2.68 -15.69
N LYS A 26 11.41 -3.60 -16.38
CA LYS A 26 11.86 -4.98 -16.62
C LYS A 26 12.20 -5.73 -15.33
N GLY A 27 11.54 -5.35 -14.23
CA GLY A 27 11.61 -6.01 -12.94
C GLY A 27 10.46 -6.99 -12.74
N ARG A 28 10.15 -7.30 -11.48
CA ARG A 28 8.98 -8.12 -11.11
C ARG A 28 8.42 -7.69 -9.76
N VAL A 29 7.18 -8.10 -9.48
CA VAL A 29 6.59 -7.94 -8.14
C VAL A 29 7.35 -8.85 -7.17
N ALA A 30 7.76 -8.31 -6.03
CA ALA A 30 8.53 -9.04 -5.03
C ALA A 30 7.70 -10.17 -4.41
N THR A 31 8.27 -11.36 -4.38
CA THR A 31 7.79 -12.54 -3.63
C THR A 31 8.31 -12.48 -2.20
N LEU A 32 7.79 -13.35 -1.33
CA LEU A 32 8.27 -13.44 0.05
C LEU A 32 9.75 -13.86 0.13
N MET A 33 10.22 -14.70 -0.81
CA MET A 33 11.64 -15.04 -0.95
C MET A 33 12.48 -13.80 -1.26
N ASP A 34 11.99 -12.91 -2.12
CA ASP A 34 12.71 -11.68 -2.46
C ASP A 34 12.79 -10.73 -1.28
N LEU A 35 11.66 -10.56 -0.57
CA LEU A 35 11.61 -9.71 0.60
C LEU A 35 12.53 -10.22 1.72
N ALA A 36 12.57 -11.55 1.91
CA ALA A 36 13.50 -12.17 2.83
C ALA A 36 14.96 -11.96 2.41
N SER A 37 15.28 -12.14 1.12
CA SER A 37 16.62 -11.87 0.58
C SER A 37 17.00 -10.40 0.74
N ILE A 38 16.11 -9.46 0.39
CA ILE A 38 16.34 -8.02 0.55
C ILE A 38 16.65 -7.72 2.01
N ARG A 39 15.80 -8.16 2.94
CA ARG A 39 16.01 -7.96 4.38
C ARG A 39 17.31 -8.62 4.87
N ALA A 40 17.67 -9.79 4.35
CA ALA A 40 18.91 -10.48 4.71
C ALA A 40 20.18 -9.76 4.23
N HIS A 41 20.07 -8.80 3.31
CA HIS A 41 21.18 -7.98 2.81
C HIS A 41 21.11 -6.52 3.28
N ASP A 42 20.00 -6.11 3.88
CA ASP A 42 19.75 -4.74 4.29
C ASP A 42 19.93 -4.56 5.80
N LEU A 43 20.34 -3.36 6.21
CA LEU A 43 20.44 -3.04 7.62
C LEU A 43 19.03 -2.85 8.20
N ILE A 44 18.78 -3.42 9.37
CA ILE A 44 17.46 -3.47 9.98
C ILE A 44 16.83 -2.12 10.39
N SER A 45 17.62 -1.05 10.42
CA SER A 45 17.12 0.32 10.56
C SER A 45 16.48 0.86 9.27
N HIS A 46 16.69 0.19 8.14
CA HIS A 46 16.17 0.61 6.84
C HIS A 46 14.67 0.34 6.72
N PHE A 47 14.09 1.03 5.74
CA PHE A 47 12.68 0.95 5.39
C PHE A 47 12.19 -0.50 5.24
N SER A 48 12.97 -1.36 4.59
CA SER A 48 12.59 -2.74 4.27
C SER A 48 12.21 -3.56 5.52
N TRP A 49 12.87 -3.31 6.65
CA TRP A 49 12.65 -4.01 7.91
C TRP A 49 11.60 -3.34 8.79
N ARG A 50 11.46 -2.01 8.73
CA ARG A 50 10.51 -1.27 9.58
C ARG A 50 9.09 -1.30 9.03
N THR A 51 8.96 -1.38 7.72
CA THR A 51 7.67 -1.29 7.04
C THR A 51 7.10 -2.68 6.79
N PRO A 52 5.82 -2.92 7.09
CA PRO A 52 5.13 -4.12 6.64
C PRO A 52 5.06 -4.16 5.10
N LEU A 53 5.47 -5.27 4.51
CA LEU A 53 5.52 -5.46 3.06
C LEU A 53 4.61 -6.61 2.66
N THR A 54 3.82 -6.40 1.61
CA THR A 54 2.93 -7.40 1.03
C THR A 54 3.63 -8.06 -0.15
N PRO A 55 4.08 -9.32 -0.02
CA PRO A 55 4.63 -10.08 -1.14
C PRO A 55 3.55 -10.51 -2.12
N HIS A 56 3.98 -10.88 -3.32
CA HIS A 56 3.17 -11.58 -4.30
C HIS A 56 2.94 -13.06 -3.97
N SER A 57 3.54 -13.57 -2.90
CA SER A 57 3.43 -14.97 -2.48
C SER A 57 2.15 -15.24 -1.72
N ILE A 58 1.60 -16.43 -1.93
CA ILE A 58 0.34 -16.87 -1.34
C ILE A 58 0.53 -18.19 -0.61
N LEU A 59 -0.30 -18.39 0.41
CA LEU A 59 -0.44 -19.64 1.13
C LEU A 59 -1.81 -20.24 0.81
N VAL A 60 -1.86 -21.51 0.46
CA VAL A 60 -3.11 -22.20 0.14
C VAL A 60 -3.28 -23.43 1.00
N PHE A 61 -4.42 -23.54 1.66
CA PHE A 61 -4.83 -24.73 2.40
C PHE A 61 -5.84 -25.50 1.58
N GLY A 62 -5.65 -26.81 1.44
CA GLY A 62 -6.63 -27.65 0.76
C GLY A 62 -6.36 -29.13 0.92
N LYS A 63 -7.38 -29.95 0.65
CA LYS A 63 -7.27 -31.42 0.67
C LYS A 63 -6.94 -31.95 -0.72
N HIS A 64 -6.03 -32.90 -0.87
CA HIS A 64 -5.80 -33.64 -2.12
C HIS A 64 -5.56 -35.12 -1.83
N ASN A 65 -6.29 -36.01 -2.52
CA ASN A 65 -6.23 -37.46 -2.29
C ASN A 65 -6.35 -37.86 -0.81
N GLY A 66 -7.29 -37.23 -0.09
CA GLY A 66 -7.52 -37.47 1.34
C GLY A 66 -6.50 -36.83 2.29
N LYS A 67 -5.41 -36.24 1.79
CA LYS A 67 -4.38 -35.57 2.59
C LYS A 67 -4.65 -34.08 2.69
N ARG A 68 -4.49 -33.51 3.88
CA ARG A 68 -4.49 -32.05 4.12
C ARG A 68 -3.13 -31.47 3.77
N LEU A 69 -3.10 -30.43 2.94
CA LEU A 69 -1.88 -29.84 2.41
C LEU A 69 -1.81 -28.34 2.70
N ILE A 70 -0.61 -27.88 3.04
CA ILE A 70 -0.22 -26.46 2.96
C ILE A 70 0.58 -26.30 1.68
N VAL A 71 0.17 -25.38 0.81
CA VAL A 71 0.83 -25.10 -0.46
C VAL A 71 1.36 -23.68 -0.44
N VAL A 72 2.67 -23.52 -0.61
CA VAL A 72 3.33 -22.22 -0.74
C VAL A 72 3.61 -21.97 -2.21
N ALA A 73 3.12 -20.85 -2.73
CA ALA A 73 3.35 -20.44 -4.11
C ALA A 73 3.95 -19.03 -4.17
N HIS A 74 5.07 -18.90 -4.88
CA HIS A 74 5.75 -17.61 -5.11
C HIS A 74 5.51 -17.04 -6.51
N HIS A 75 5.02 -17.86 -7.43
CA HIS A 75 4.76 -17.48 -8.81
C HIS A 75 3.29 -17.20 -9.05
N LEU A 76 2.95 -16.93 -10.31
CA LEU A 76 1.65 -16.46 -10.76
C LEU A 76 0.52 -17.48 -10.50
N GLY A 77 0.12 -17.65 -9.23
CA GLY A 77 -0.99 -18.49 -8.80
C GLY A 77 -2.35 -18.04 -9.36
N PRO A 78 -3.44 -18.77 -9.07
CA PRO A 78 -4.76 -18.58 -9.68
C PRO A 78 -5.37 -17.17 -9.50
N LEU A 79 -4.80 -16.33 -8.64
CA LEU A 79 -5.29 -14.99 -8.27
C LEU A 79 -4.36 -13.84 -8.67
N THR A 80 -3.23 -14.16 -9.27
CA THR A 80 -2.13 -13.20 -9.48
C THR A 80 -2.07 -12.64 -10.89
N SER A 81 -2.90 -13.16 -11.80
CA SER A 81 -3.03 -12.57 -13.13
C SER A 81 -3.66 -11.18 -12.99
N LYS A 82 -3.22 -10.24 -13.82
CA LYS A 82 -3.81 -8.89 -13.91
C LYS A 82 -5.33 -8.94 -14.02
N LYS A 83 -5.86 -9.89 -14.80
CA LYS A 83 -7.30 -10.11 -14.95
C LYS A 83 -7.97 -10.52 -13.63
N ARG A 84 -7.42 -11.50 -12.92
CA ARG A 84 -7.95 -11.95 -11.63
C ARG A 84 -7.85 -10.90 -10.53
N ILE A 85 -6.76 -10.13 -10.50
CA ILE A 85 -6.60 -8.99 -9.59
C ILE A 85 -7.65 -7.91 -9.88
N LEU A 86 -7.97 -7.66 -11.17
CA LEU A 86 -9.03 -6.73 -11.57
C LEU A 86 -10.43 -7.25 -11.20
N GLU A 87 -10.75 -8.49 -11.56
CA GLU A 87 -12.02 -9.15 -11.17
C GLU A 87 -12.22 -9.11 -9.65
N TRP A 88 -11.14 -9.32 -8.90
CA TRP A 88 -11.15 -9.21 -7.46
C TRP A 88 -11.34 -7.77 -6.96
N ALA A 89 -10.63 -6.81 -7.54
CA ALA A 89 -10.79 -5.39 -7.20
C ALA A 89 -12.21 -4.88 -7.46
N GLU A 90 -12.80 -5.26 -8.59
CA GLU A 90 -14.16 -4.89 -8.99
C GLU A 90 -15.19 -5.48 -8.03
N SER A 91 -15.10 -6.79 -7.74
CA SER A 91 -15.99 -7.45 -6.79
C SER A 91 -15.86 -6.94 -5.34
N ALA A 92 -14.68 -6.49 -4.93
CA ALA A 92 -14.46 -5.83 -3.64
C ALA A 92 -15.03 -4.40 -3.60
N SER A 93 -15.12 -3.72 -4.74
CA SER A 93 -15.64 -2.34 -4.84
C SER A 93 -17.17 -2.27 -4.88
N GLU A 94 -17.83 -3.28 -5.47
CA GLU A 94 -19.29 -3.34 -5.59
C GLU A 94 -19.98 -3.77 -4.29
N LYS A 95 -19.27 -4.50 -3.43
CA LYS A 95 -19.79 -4.99 -2.16
C LYS A 95 -19.18 -4.21 -1.01
N GLN A 96 -19.72 -3.02 -0.74
CA GLN A 96 -19.49 -2.34 0.54
C GLN A 96 -19.92 -3.28 1.67
N GLY A 97 -18.96 -4.03 2.23
CA GLY A 97 -19.17 -4.90 3.38
C GLY A 97 -19.26 -6.41 3.14
N SER A 98 -18.76 -6.99 2.03
CA SER A 98 -18.65 -8.47 1.95
C SER A 98 -17.27 -9.00 1.54
N ASP A 99 -16.71 -9.84 2.42
CA ASP A 99 -15.95 -11.07 2.12
C ASP A 99 -14.77 -10.96 1.13
N GLY A 100 -13.82 -10.05 1.41
CA GLY A 100 -12.76 -9.64 0.49
C GLY A 100 -11.66 -10.66 0.11
N LEU A 101 -11.70 -11.94 0.51
CA LEU A 101 -10.71 -12.92 0.00
C LEU A 101 -11.28 -13.69 -1.20
N PRO A 102 -10.55 -13.79 -2.32
CA PRO A 102 -11.05 -14.47 -3.50
C PRO A 102 -11.15 -15.98 -3.27
N SER A 103 -12.28 -16.56 -3.67
CA SER A 103 -12.48 -18.00 -3.63
C SER A 103 -11.66 -18.68 -4.72
N VAL A 104 -11.21 -19.90 -4.44
CA VAL A 104 -10.47 -20.72 -5.40
C VAL A 104 -11.18 -22.05 -5.59
N SER A 105 -11.46 -22.35 -6.86
CA SER A 105 -12.12 -23.59 -7.23
C SER A 105 -11.20 -24.78 -6.97
N ARG A 106 -11.83 -25.95 -6.79
CA ARG A 106 -11.12 -27.24 -6.72
C ARG A 106 -10.16 -27.44 -7.89
N THR A 107 -10.59 -27.09 -9.10
CA THR A 107 -9.79 -27.21 -10.33
C THR A 107 -8.56 -26.30 -10.29
N GLU A 108 -8.71 -25.06 -9.84
CA GLU A 108 -7.58 -24.13 -9.69
C GLU A 108 -6.59 -24.60 -8.64
N PHE A 109 -7.07 -25.15 -7.53
CA PHE A 109 -6.22 -25.78 -6.53
C PHE A 109 -5.44 -26.96 -7.10
N LEU A 110 -6.10 -27.84 -7.87
CA LEU A 110 -5.42 -28.96 -8.55
C LEU A 110 -4.38 -28.49 -9.57
N ASN A 111 -4.69 -27.45 -10.34
CA ASN A 111 -3.74 -26.85 -11.27
C ASN A 111 -2.53 -26.25 -10.54
N LEU A 112 -2.75 -25.65 -9.37
CA LEU A 112 -1.68 -25.10 -8.54
C LEU A 112 -0.73 -26.19 -8.02
N ILE A 113 -1.25 -27.26 -7.44
CA ILE A 113 -0.41 -28.37 -6.93
C ILE A 113 0.35 -29.08 -8.06
N ASN A 114 -0.21 -29.10 -9.27
CA ASN A 114 0.43 -29.71 -10.45
C ASN A 114 1.47 -28.79 -11.10
N GLY A 115 1.67 -27.57 -10.58
CA GLY A 115 2.67 -26.64 -11.06
C GLY A 115 2.28 -25.88 -12.34
N ASN A 116 1.00 -25.88 -12.73
CA ASN A 116 0.52 -25.19 -13.93
C ASN A 116 0.71 -23.67 -13.85
N TYR A 117 0.91 -23.14 -12.64
CA TYR A 117 1.17 -21.74 -12.32
C TYR A 117 2.64 -21.45 -11.98
N GLY A 118 3.53 -22.43 -12.16
CA GLY A 118 4.91 -22.41 -11.70
C GLY A 118 5.15 -23.34 -10.50
N PRO A 119 6.41 -23.48 -10.07
CA PRO A 119 6.76 -24.38 -8.99
C PRO A 119 6.13 -23.94 -7.66
N VAL A 120 5.73 -24.93 -6.86
CA VAL A 120 5.14 -24.75 -5.53
C VAL A 120 5.84 -25.66 -4.53
N SER A 121 5.82 -25.28 -3.26
CA SER A 121 6.19 -26.17 -2.17
C SER A 121 4.92 -26.73 -1.52
N ILE A 122 4.88 -28.04 -1.33
CA ILE A 122 3.74 -28.75 -0.76
C ILE A 122 4.18 -29.39 0.54
N ILE A 123 3.49 -29.06 1.62
CA ILE A 123 3.79 -29.54 2.97
C ILE A 123 2.58 -30.33 3.47
N PRO A 124 2.75 -31.61 3.86
CA PRO A 124 1.69 -32.38 4.51
C PRO A 124 1.31 -31.70 5.84
N PHE A 125 0.06 -31.24 5.94
CA PHE A 125 -0.40 -30.46 7.09
C PHE A 125 -0.32 -31.26 8.40
N ASP A 126 -0.71 -32.53 8.35
CA ASP A 126 -0.82 -33.38 9.55
C ASP A 126 0.55 -33.65 10.15
N GLU A 127 1.52 -34.03 9.30
CA GLU A 127 2.91 -34.25 9.71
C GLU A 127 3.56 -32.97 10.23
N TYR A 128 3.28 -31.83 9.58
CA TYR A 128 3.77 -30.53 10.01
C TYR A 128 3.21 -30.13 11.36
N ARG A 129 1.89 -30.23 11.55
CA ARG A 129 1.21 -29.92 12.81
C ARG A 129 1.73 -30.80 13.95
N ASP A 130 1.93 -32.09 13.70
CA ASP A 130 2.39 -33.01 14.74
C ASP A 130 3.85 -32.73 15.15
N THR A 131 4.66 -32.17 14.23
CA THR A 131 6.06 -31.82 14.49
C THR A 131 6.24 -30.40 15.07
N PHE A 132 5.44 -29.44 14.62
CA PHE A 132 5.52 -28.02 14.95
C PHE A 132 4.16 -27.43 15.40
N PRO A 133 3.49 -28.00 16.42
CA PRO A 133 2.11 -27.66 16.75
C PRO A 133 1.92 -26.18 17.10
N SER A 134 2.82 -25.61 17.91
CA SER A 134 2.74 -24.22 18.36
C SER A 134 2.95 -23.18 17.26
N HIS A 135 3.67 -23.53 16.18
CA HIS A 135 4.00 -22.58 15.12
C HIS A 135 2.77 -22.10 14.35
N LEU A 136 1.68 -22.89 14.32
CA LEU A 136 0.43 -22.51 13.65
C LEU A 136 -0.49 -21.66 14.53
N PHE A 137 -0.27 -21.63 15.84
CA PHE A 137 -1.19 -21.00 16.81
C PHE A 137 -0.93 -19.51 17.02
N GLY A 138 -0.09 -18.90 16.20
CA GLY A 138 0.36 -17.53 16.42
C GLY A 138 1.36 -17.41 17.56
N GLU A 139 1.96 -18.50 18.03
CA GLU A 139 3.02 -18.40 19.02
C GLU A 139 4.33 -17.96 18.37
N PRO A 140 5.14 -17.14 19.07
CA PRO A 140 6.46 -16.77 18.62
C PRO A 140 7.40 -17.98 18.50
N ILE A 141 8.04 -18.10 17.35
CA ILE A 141 8.93 -19.18 16.95
C ILE A 141 10.37 -18.83 17.28
N GLU A 142 11.02 -19.71 18.04
CA GLU A 142 12.46 -19.62 18.32
C GLU A 142 13.33 -19.89 17.09
N TYR A 143 14.43 -19.17 16.96
CA TYR A 143 15.40 -19.25 15.86
C TYR A 143 15.84 -20.69 15.56
N LYS A 144 16.11 -21.50 16.60
CA LYS A 144 16.52 -22.90 16.41
C LYS A 144 15.43 -23.74 15.76
N ASN A 145 14.16 -23.47 16.09
CA ASN A 145 13.01 -24.17 15.54
C ASN A 145 12.69 -23.59 14.16
N ALA A 146 12.73 -22.26 14.00
CA ALA A 146 12.52 -21.58 12.73
C ALA A 146 13.51 -22.05 11.65
N ALA A 147 14.77 -22.29 12.02
CA ALA A 147 15.79 -22.78 11.09
C ALA A 147 15.59 -24.23 10.63
N ARG A 148 14.68 -24.98 11.27
CA ARG A 148 14.35 -26.38 10.93
C ARG A 148 12.92 -26.52 10.39
N ASP A 149 12.18 -25.42 10.35
CA ASP A 149 10.78 -25.39 9.98
C ASP A 149 10.65 -25.48 8.44
N PRO A 150 10.04 -26.56 7.91
CA PRO A 150 9.90 -26.74 6.46
C PRO A 150 8.92 -25.74 5.83
N LEU A 151 7.97 -25.20 6.59
CA LEU A 151 7.08 -24.14 6.12
C LEU A 151 7.82 -22.81 5.97
N LEU A 152 8.64 -22.43 6.96
CA LEU A 152 9.47 -21.23 6.84
C LEU A 152 10.51 -21.37 5.74
N ALA A 153 11.11 -22.55 5.58
CA ALA A 153 12.01 -22.86 4.47
C ALA A 153 11.32 -22.70 3.11
N ALA A 154 10.08 -23.18 2.99
CA ALA A 154 9.26 -22.99 1.79
C ALA A 154 8.93 -21.51 1.56
N LEU A 155 8.57 -20.75 2.61
CA LEU A 155 8.16 -19.34 2.51
C LEU A 155 9.30 -18.38 2.15
N PHE A 156 10.50 -18.61 2.68
CA PHE A 156 11.65 -17.71 2.49
C PHE A 156 12.66 -18.23 1.47
N GLY A 157 12.56 -19.51 1.07
CA GLY A 157 13.37 -20.09 0.02
C GLY A 157 14.86 -20.27 0.41
N PRO A 158 15.80 -20.21 -0.54
CA PRO A 158 17.22 -20.50 -0.30
C PRO A 158 17.87 -19.60 0.76
N ASP A 159 17.40 -18.35 0.89
CA ASP A 159 17.94 -17.36 1.82
C ASP A 159 17.34 -17.43 3.23
N THR A 160 16.48 -18.43 3.51
CA THR A 160 15.87 -18.63 4.83
C THR A 160 16.89 -18.50 5.95
N ARG A 161 18.00 -19.23 5.88
CA ARG A 161 18.99 -19.22 6.96
C ARG A 161 19.62 -17.85 7.15
N LYS A 162 20.00 -17.19 6.06
CA LYS A 162 20.62 -15.86 6.09
C LYS A 162 19.67 -14.80 6.66
N PHE A 163 18.40 -14.87 6.27
CA PHE A 163 17.35 -14.01 6.82
C PHE A 163 17.19 -14.21 8.33
N LEU A 164 17.08 -15.47 8.79
CA LEU A 164 16.96 -15.80 10.22
C LEU A 164 18.20 -15.38 11.02
N ASP A 165 19.41 -15.57 10.46
CA ASP A 165 20.68 -15.18 11.09
C ASP A 165 20.77 -13.65 11.26
N SER A 166 20.36 -12.90 10.22
CA SER A 166 20.31 -11.44 10.24
C SER A 166 19.33 -10.94 11.31
N HIS A 167 18.13 -11.54 11.34
CA HIS A 167 17.11 -11.23 12.34
C HIS A 167 17.61 -11.54 13.76
N TYR A 168 18.18 -12.73 13.97
CA TYR A 168 18.69 -13.16 15.27
C TYR A 168 19.81 -12.28 15.79
N THR A 169 20.75 -11.93 14.91
CA THR A 169 21.86 -11.01 15.24
C THR A 169 21.32 -9.67 15.74
N PHE A 170 20.32 -9.12 15.06
CA PHE A 170 19.75 -7.85 15.49
C PHE A 170 18.90 -7.95 16.75
N SER A 171 18.06 -9.00 16.88
CA SER A 171 17.29 -9.23 18.12
C SER A 171 18.24 -9.33 19.33
N SER A 172 19.39 -9.99 19.16
CA SER A 172 20.41 -10.11 20.19
C SER A 172 21.05 -8.76 20.53
N TYR A 173 21.44 -7.97 19.52
CA TYR A 173 22.00 -6.62 19.72
C TYR A 173 21.02 -5.68 20.44
N TYR A 174 19.73 -5.70 20.03
CA TYR A 174 18.69 -4.90 20.66
C TYR A 174 18.51 -5.29 22.14
N ALA A 175 18.46 -6.59 22.46
CA ALA A 175 18.35 -7.06 23.84
C ALA A 175 19.55 -6.66 24.71
N MET A 176 20.78 -6.76 24.17
CA MET A 176 22.01 -6.35 24.86
C MET A 176 21.98 -4.84 25.21
N ARG A 177 21.61 -3.99 24.25
CA ARG A 177 21.57 -2.53 24.46
C ARG A 177 20.58 -2.12 25.53
N ASN A 178 19.50 -2.88 25.71
CA ASN A 178 18.46 -2.62 26.71
C ASN A 178 18.73 -3.28 28.07
N ARG A 179 19.97 -3.73 28.34
CA ARG A 179 20.48 -4.21 29.64
C ARG A 179 19.65 -5.30 30.32
N LYS A 180 19.03 -6.20 29.56
CA LYS A 180 18.43 -7.43 30.11
C LYS A 180 19.09 -8.66 29.49
N SER A 181 20.31 -8.94 29.92
CA SER A 181 21.04 -10.14 29.56
C SER A 181 20.49 -11.33 30.34
N GLU A 182 19.59 -12.08 29.72
CA GLU A 182 19.38 -13.54 29.88
C GLU A 182 18.08 -14.02 29.20
N ILE A 183 17.15 -13.11 28.86
CA ILE A 183 15.81 -13.46 28.34
C ILE A 183 15.71 -13.35 26.81
N ALA A 184 16.80 -13.02 26.11
CA ALA A 184 16.87 -13.06 24.64
C ALA A 184 16.86 -14.52 24.11
N GLN A 185 15.93 -15.35 24.57
CA GLN A 185 15.47 -16.47 23.79
C GLN A 185 14.81 -15.90 22.54
N LYS A 186 15.64 -15.76 21.49
CA LYS A 186 15.55 -16.46 20.19
C LYS A 186 14.22 -16.40 19.42
N ARG A 187 13.12 -15.87 19.95
CA ARG A 187 11.82 -15.76 19.26
C ARG A 187 11.94 -14.64 18.25
N ILE A 188 12.02 -15.02 16.98
CA ILE A 188 12.34 -14.09 15.88
C ILE A 188 11.19 -13.95 14.89
N LEU A 189 10.27 -14.91 14.88
CA LEU A 189 9.15 -14.94 13.95
C LEU A 189 7.86 -15.32 14.64
N GLN A 190 6.75 -14.93 14.03
CA GLN A 190 5.42 -15.38 14.41
C GLN A 190 4.63 -15.63 13.13
N LEU A 191 3.90 -16.73 13.06
CA LEU A 191 2.98 -17.02 11.95
C LEU A 191 1.55 -16.81 12.44
N GLU A 192 0.92 -15.74 11.99
CA GLU A 192 -0.47 -15.45 12.30
C GLU A 192 -1.36 -15.80 11.11
N ILE A 193 -1.94 -16.99 11.16
CA ILE A 193 -2.79 -17.52 10.10
C ILE A 193 -4.24 -17.26 10.48
N LYS A 194 -4.75 -16.11 10.06
CA LYS A 194 -6.12 -15.67 10.34
C LYS A 194 -7.03 -15.89 9.14
N ASP A 195 -8.29 -16.17 9.42
CA ASP A 195 -9.37 -16.19 8.46
C ASP A 195 -9.77 -14.77 8.05
N ARG A 196 -10.83 -14.69 7.23
CA ARG A 196 -11.41 -13.43 6.75
C ARG A 196 -11.93 -12.49 7.84
N ASN A 197 -12.22 -12.98 9.03
CA ASN A 197 -12.72 -12.20 10.16
C ASN A 197 -11.60 -11.81 11.14
N GLY A 198 -10.34 -12.10 10.80
CA GLY A 198 -9.21 -11.89 11.70
C GLY A 198 -9.14 -12.95 12.82
N VAL A 199 -9.90 -14.04 12.72
CA VAL A 199 -9.88 -15.14 13.68
C VAL A 199 -8.78 -16.11 13.28
N ASN A 200 -7.92 -16.51 14.22
CA ASN A 200 -6.90 -17.52 13.94
C ASN A 200 -7.55 -18.83 13.46
N LEU A 201 -7.16 -19.29 12.27
CA LEU A 201 -7.63 -20.55 11.68
C LEU A 201 -7.18 -21.76 12.51
N PHE A 202 -6.10 -21.60 13.26
CA PHE A 202 -5.53 -22.63 14.11
C PHE A 202 -5.33 -22.10 15.53
N SER A 203 -5.75 -22.91 16.50
CA SER A 203 -5.50 -22.73 17.93
C SER A 203 -5.27 -24.09 18.57
N GLU A 204 -4.76 -24.12 19.81
CA GLU A 204 -4.58 -25.37 20.57
C GLU A 204 -5.86 -26.20 20.68
N LYS A 205 -7.02 -25.54 20.67
CA LYS A 205 -8.34 -26.18 20.85
C LYS A 205 -9.10 -26.41 19.55
N GLN A 206 -8.71 -25.75 18.46
CA GLN A 206 -9.44 -25.74 17.21
C GLN A 206 -8.47 -25.67 16.04
N CYS A 207 -8.44 -26.73 15.25
CA CYS A 207 -7.56 -26.87 14.10
C CYS A 207 -8.43 -27.08 12.87
N ASP A 208 -9.22 -26.05 12.54
CA ASP A 208 -10.23 -26.11 11.49
C ASP A 208 -9.56 -25.99 10.13
N PHE A 209 -9.16 -27.14 9.61
CA PHE A 209 -8.67 -27.21 8.24
C PHE A 209 -9.85 -27.06 7.29
N PRO A 210 -9.86 -26.05 6.41
CA PRO A 210 -11.02 -25.76 5.58
C PRO A 210 -11.31 -26.92 4.60
N ASP A 211 -12.59 -27.22 4.40
CA ASP A 211 -13.01 -28.25 3.46
C ASP A 211 -12.78 -27.81 2.01
N GLU A 212 -13.05 -26.53 1.72
CA GLU A 212 -12.76 -25.90 0.44
C GLU A 212 -11.34 -25.31 0.42
N PRO A 213 -10.66 -25.34 -0.74
CA PRO A 213 -9.37 -24.69 -0.90
C PRO A 213 -9.44 -23.21 -0.51
N THR A 214 -8.62 -22.81 0.45
CA THR A 214 -8.59 -21.44 0.97
C THR A 214 -7.25 -20.80 0.66
N ILE A 215 -7.27 -19.66 -0.01
CA ILE A 215 -6.06 -18.87 -0.29
C ILE A 215 -5.95 -17.72 0.70
N LEU A 216 -4.76 -17.56 1.23
CA LEU A 216 -4.40 -16.49 2.15
C LEU A 216 -3.26 -15.68 1.53
N PHE A 217 -3.50 -14.38 1.37
CA PHE A 217 -2.45 -13.42 1.05
C PHE A 217 -1.60 -13.19 2.27
N LEU A 218 -0.29 -13.11 2.07
CA LEU A 218 0.65 -12.90 3.16
C LEU A 218 1.01 -11.42 3.27
N ARG A 219 1.38 -11.01 4.47
CA ARG A 219 2.11 -9.78 4.76
C ARG A 219 3.30 -10.14 5.63
N LEU A 220 4.47 -9.68 5.21
CA LEU A 220 5.67 -9.72 6.02
C LEU A 220 5.71 -8.44 6.86
N GLY A 221 5.38 -8.57 8.14
CA GLY A 221 5.33 -7.47 9.10
C GLY A 221 6.64 -6.70 9.19
N GLY A 222 6.54 -5.46 9.68
CA GLY A 222 7.71 -4.74 10.16
C GLY A 222 8.24 -5.39 11.43
N VAL A 223 9.50 -5.10 11.75
CA VAL A 223 10.10 -5.48 13.03
C VAL A 223 9.40 -4.71 14.14
N SER A 224 8.71 -5.41 15.03
CA SER A 224 7.97 -4.84 16.16
C SER A 224 8.54 -5.31 17.49
N ARG A 225 8.28 -4.56 18.57
CA ARG A 225 8.62 -4.98 19.93
C ARG A 225 7.61 -6.02 20.42
N TYR A 226 8.09 -6.97 21.21
CA TYR A 226 7.23 -7.94 21.88
C TYR A 226 6.27 -7.25 22.87
N ALA A 227 4.98 -7.58 22.81
CA ALA A 227 3.92 -6.90 23.58
C ALA A 227 4.07 -7.10 25.10
N ASP A 228 4.45 -8.30 25.54
CA ASP A 228 4.45 -8.60 26.99
C ASP A 228 5.72 -8.17 27.71
N HIS A 229 6.87 -8.09 27.04
CA HIS A 229 8.14 -7.66 27.65
C HIS A 229 9.03 -7.02 26.59
N GLU A 230 9.50 -5.79 26.81
CA GLU A 230 10.31 -4.93 25.92
C GLU A 230 11.66 -5.51 25.40
N LEU A 231 11.84 -6.83 25.33
CA LEU A 231 13.12 -7.53 25.35
C LEU A 231 13.45 -8.28 24.07
N GLY A 232 12.59 -8.19 23.07
CA GLY A 232 12.78 -8.82 21.78
C GLY A 232 12.11 -8.02 20.68
N ILE A 233 12.62 -8.21 19.48
CA ILE A 233 11.99 -7.76 18.25
C ILE A 233 11.65 -8.98 17.42
N MET A 234 10.56 -8.89 16.66
CA MET A 234 9.99 -10.00 15.93
C MET A 234 9.41 -9.52 14.61
N THR A 235 9.38 -10.41 13.62
CA THR A 235 8.64 -10.22 12.38
C THR A 235 7.45 -11.17 12.34
N THR A 236 6.25 -10.64 12.14
CA THR A 236 5.05 -11.45 11.93
C THR A 236 4.86 -11.72 10.45
N ILE A 237 4.55 -12.96 10.07
CA ILE A 237 3.95 -13.27 8.78
C ILE A 237 2.46 -13.45 9.06
N GLU A 238 1.66 -12.51 8.59
CA GLU A 238 0.21 -12.51 8.83
C GLU A 238 -0.58 -12.64 7.54
N THR A 239 -1.81 -13.11 7.66
CA THR A 239 -2.74 -13.12 6.55
C THR A 239 -3.41 -11.75 6.39
N VAL A 240 -3.45 -11.24 5.16
CA VAL A 240 -4.10 -9.96 4.86
C VAL A 240 -5.60 -10.17 4.85
N HIS A 241 -6.27 -9.67 5.89
CA HIS A 241 -7.73 -9.63 6.00
C HIS A 241 -8.28 -8.22 5.74
N ASP A 242 -7.50 -7.18 6.06
CA ASP A 242 -7.80 -5.79 5.68
C ASP A 242 -7.00 -5.37 4.43
N LEU A 243 -7.75 -5.16 3.35
CA LEU A 243 -7.24 -4.74 2.05
C LEU A 243 -7.08 -3.22 1.93
N SER A 244 -7.45 -2.46 2.96
CA SER A 244 -7.47 -0.99 2.95
C SER A 244 -6.09 -0.38 2.75
N GLN A 245 -5.01 -1.10 3.09
CA GLN A 245 -3.62 -0.63 2.96
C GLN A 245 -2.67 -1.77 2.58
N GLY A 246 -1.73 -1.46 1.68
CA GLY A 246 -0.66 -2.39 1.32
C GLY A 246 0.57 -1.65 0.77
N THR A 247 1.74 -2.13 1.14
CA THR A 247 3.02 -1.71 0.56
C THR A 247 3.58 -2.87 -0.23
N VAL A 248 3.62 -2.73 -1.56
CA VAL A 248 4.08 -3.80 -2.47
C VAL A 248 5.36 -3.34 -3.17
N VAL A 249 6.32 -4.24 -3.38
CA VAL A 249 7.65 -3.90 -3.88
C VAL A 249 7.84 -4.37 -5.33
N VAL A 250 8.36 -3.49 -6.19
CA VAL A 250 9.04 -3.89 -7.44
C VAL A 250 10.46 -4.29 -7.10
N CYS A 251 10.78 -5.56 -7.34
CA CYS A 251 12.11 -6.12 -7.20
C CYS A 251 12.84 -6.10 -8.55
N ASN A 252 13.99 -5.44 -8.58
CA ASN A 252 14.93 -5.44 -9.71
C ASN A 252 16.16 -6.30 -9.41
N ASP A 253 16.66 -6.26 -8.18
CA ASP A 253 17.76 -7.10 -7.67
C ASP A 253 17.62 -7.21 -6.14
N THR A 254 17.72 -8.41 -5.58
CA THR A 254 17.51 -8.63 -4.14
C THR A 254 18.64 -8.09 -3.25
N LYS A 255 19.73 -7.59 -3.83
CA LYS A 255 20.85 -6.95 -3.11
C LYS A 255 20.76 -5.42 -3.09
N GLU A 256 19.80 -4.85 -3.81
CA GLU A 256 19.64 -3.40 -3.94
C GLU A 256 18.73 -2.83 -2.85
N GLU A 257 18.94 -1.56 -2.53
CA GLU A 257 18.12 -0.83 -1.55
C GLU A 257 16.66 -0.69 -2.03
N VAL A 258 15.72 -0.73 -1.08
CA VAL A 258 14.31 -0.42 -1.30
C VAL A 258 14.07 1.08 -1.11
N VAL A 259 13.64 1.75 -2.17
CA VAL A 259 13.19 3.14 -2.15
C VAL A 259 11.68 3.18 -2.05
N GLU A 260 11.17 3.89 -1.05
CA GLU A 260 9.74 4.17 -0.94
C GLU A 260 9.32 5.19 -2.00
N LEU A 261 8.19 4.92 -2.65
CA LEU A 261 7.48 5.82 -3.54
C LEU A 261 6.08 6.04 -2.98
N SER A 262 5.79 7.25 -2.52
CA SER A 262 4.42 7.62 -2.17
C SER A 262 3.60 7.91 -3.42
N ILE A 263 2.41 7.31 -3.47
CA ILE A 263 1.39 7.62 -4.49
C ILE A 263 0.60 8.86 -4.13
N ASP A 264 0.61 9.25 -2.85
CA ASP A 264 0.09 10.56 -2.51
C ASP A 264 1.12 11.59 -2.96
N PRO A 265 0.87 12.32 -4.07
CA PRO A 265 1.84 13.29 -4.58
C PRO A 265 2.11 14.37 -3.53
N LEU A 266 1.25 14.47 -2.51
CA LEU A 266 1.25 15.43 -1.42
C LEU A 266 2.22 15.09 -0.27
N ASP A 267 2.46 13.80 -0.02
CA ASP A 267 3.30 13.39 1.12
C ASP A 267 4.80 13.51 0.82
N GLU A 268 5.16 13.52 -0.46
CA GLU A 268 6.52 13.69 -0.96
C GLU A 268 6.61 14.84 -1.99
N ILE A 269 5.98 16.01 -1.76
CA ILE A 269 6.20 17.19 -2.62
C ILE A 269 7.63 17.76 -2.42
N GLY A 270 8.64 16.95 -2.66
CA GLY A 270 9.89 17.40 -3.24
C GLY A 270 9.67 17.59 -4.72
N ASP A 271 9.28 18.81 -5.12
CA ASP A 271 9.34 19.39 -6.49
C ASP A 271 8.91 18.55 -7.70
N GLY A 272 8.24 17.40 -7.50
CA GLY A 272 7.87 16.45 -8.52
C GLY A 272 6.71 16.95 -9.37
N LEU A 273 7.05 17.68 -10.43
CA LEU A 273 6.09 18.21 -11.39
C LEU A 273 6.29 17.52 -12.75
N ILE A 274 5.20 17.22 -13.43
CA ILE A 274 5.21 16.67 -14.79
C ILE A 274 4.90 17.75 -15.80
N ALA A 275 5.41 17.62 -17.03
CA ALA A 275 5.08 18.55 -18.11
C ALA A 275 3.56 18.59 -18.35
N ASN A 276 2.99 19.78 -18.35
CA ASN A 276 1.58 19.96 -18.61
C ASN A 276 1.31 19.93 -20.12
N ARG A 277 0.82 18.79 -20.61
CA ARG A 277 0.52 18.59 -22.04
C ARG A 277 -0.91 18.99 -22.43
N LYS A 278 -1.74 19.42 -21.47
CA LYS A 278 -3.12 19.85 -21.72
C LYS A 278 -3.23 21.33 -21.42
N SER A 279 -3.63 22.13 -22.40
CA SER A 279 -4.08 23.50 -22.14
C SER A 279 -5.40 23.40 -21.38
N ILE A 280 -5.37 23.68 -20.08
CA ILE A 280 -6.59 23.81 -19.29
C ILE A 280 -7.00 25.29 -19.35
N PRO A 281 -8.11 25.64 -20.02
CA PRO A 281 -8.47 27.03 -20.33
C PRO A 281 -9.07 27.78 -19.14
N ILE A 282 -8.61 27.51 -17.92
CA ILE A 282 -9.24 28.03 -16.71
C ILE A 282 -8.47 29.23 -16.20
N SER A 283 -9.18 30.36 -16.11
CA SER A 283 -8.70 31.64 -15.63
C SER A 283 -9.01 31.88 -14.15
N PHE A 284 -9.75 30.99 -13.48
CA PHE A 284 -10.17 31.14 -12.09
C PHE A 284 -9.96 29.88 -11.26
N PHE A 285 -9.14 29.95 -10.22
CA PHE A 285 -8.68 28.77 -9.47
C PHE A 285 -9.22 28.71 -8.04
N ALA A 286 -9.68 27.54 -7.62
CA ALA A 286 -9.78 27.23 -6.20
C ALA A 286 -8.37 27.01 -5.64
N LEU A 287 -8.06 27.58 -4.48
CA LEU A 287 -6.80 27.40 -3.80
C LEU A 287 -6.89 26.30 -2.74
N MET A 288 -5.75 25.70 -2.44
CA MET A 288 -5.60 24.79 -1.32
C MET A 288 -4.21 24.90 -0.71
N ARG A 289 -4.15 24.87 0.62
CA ARG A 289 -2.89 24.78 1.36
C ARG A 289 -2.56 23.35 1.70
N ARG A 290 -1.29 22.99 1.49
CA ARG A 290 -0.73 21.69 1.87
C ARG A 290 0.67 21.93 2.42
N ARG A 291 0.86 21.59 3.69
CA ARG A 291 2.06 21.96 4.46
C ARG A 291 2.26 23.47 4.42
N ASP A 292 3.43 23.92 3.96
CA ASP A 292 3.87 25.30 3.83
C ASP A 292 3.67 25.88 2.42
N LYS A 293 3.16 25.08 1.46
CA LYS A 293 2.99 25.49 0.05
C LYS A 293 1.51 25.71 -0.30
N LEU A 294 1.29 26.61 -1.26
CA LEU A 294 -0.02 26.96 -1.81
C LEU A 294 -0.16 26.42 -3.23
N PHE A 295 -1.27 25.77 -3.52
CA PHE A 295 -1.56 25.17 -4.83
C PHE A 295 -2.91 25.61 -5.34
N THR A 296 -3.06 25.61 -6.67
CA THR A 296 -4.39 25.57 -7.28
C THR A 296 -4.94 24.15 -7.20
N GLN A 297 -6.26 24.01 -7.16
CA GLN A 297 -6.90 22.71 -7.30
C GLN A 297 -7.09 22.33 -8.76
N TYR A 298 -7.23 21.03 -9.04
CA TYR A 298 -7.78 20.59 -10.31
C TYR A 298 -9.19 21.14 -10.51
N PRO A 299 -9.55 21.50 -11.76
CA PRO A 299 -10.88 21.99 -12.07
C PRO A 299 -11.97 21.01 -11.60
N LYS A 300 -12.96 21.53 -10.89
CA LYS A 300 -14.17 20.77 -10.59
C LYS A 300 -15.01 20.60 -11.85
N GLU A 301 -15.58 19.41 -12.03
CA GLU A 301 -16.44 19.10 -13.19
C GLU A 301 -17.87 19.65 -13.02
N LYS A 302 -18.35 19.79 -11.78
CA LYS A 302 -19.72 20.25 -11.48
C LYS A 302 -19.74 21.22 -10.30
N THR A 303 -19.95 20.69 -9.09
CA THR A 303 -20.30 21.49 -7.92
C THR A 303 -19.43 21.22 -6.70
N ILE A 304 -18.53 20.23 -6.76
CA ILE A 304 -17.70 19.82 -5.63
C ILE A 304 -16.24 20.04 -6.03
N ASP A 305 -15.49 20.71 -5.15
CA ASP A 305 -14.06 20.88 -5.33
C ASP A 305 -13.35 19.52 -5.30
N THR A 306 -12.32 19.38 -6.14
CA THR A 306 -11.58 18.13 -6.26
C THR A 306 -10.72 17.84 -5.03
N ASN A 307 -10.27 18.89 -4.34
CA ASN A 307 -9.29 18.82 -3.25
C ASN A 307 -7.97 18.11 -3.69
N GLU A 308 -7.69 18.13 -4.99
CA GLU A 308 -6.46 17.61 -5.61
C GLU A 308 -5.60 18.79 -6.10
N PRO A 309 -4.31 18.87 -5.73
CA PRO A 309 -3.45 19.98 -6.14
C PRO A 309 -3.07 19.86 -7.61
N MET A 310 -2.93 20.98 -8.31
CA MET A 310 -2.53 21.01 -9.71
C MET A 310 -1.26 21.82 -9.95
N TYR A 311 -1.31 23.14 -9.74
CA TYR A 311 -0.19 24.04 -9.99
C TYR A 311 0.32 24.65 -8.69
N LEU A 312 1.64 24.77 -8.58
CA LEU A 312 2.27 25.54 -7.50
C LEU A 312 2.01 27.03 -7.73
N VAL A 313 1.49 27.70 -6.70
CA VAL A 313 1.29 29.15 -6.70
C VAL A 313 2.62 29.84 -6.39
N ARG A 314 3.02 30.79 -7.24
CA ARG A 314 4.28 31.54 -7.12
C ARG A 314 4.11 32.83 -6.33
N THR A 315 3.09 33.60 -6.67
CA THR A 315 2.67 34.79 -5.93
C THR A 315 1.20 34.67 -5.59
N HIS A 316 0.83 35.25 -4.46
CA HIS A 316 -0.56 35.32 -4.02
C HIS A 316 -0.77 36.65 -3.29
N GLU A 317 -1.74 37.42 -3.77
CA GLU A 317 -2.13 38.70 -3.18
C GLU A 317 -3.62 38.65 -2.88
N LYS A 318 -4.01 39.07 -1.68
CA LYS A 318 -5.43 39.15 -1.29
C LYS A 318 -6.08 40.31 -2.04
N ILE A 319 -7.26 40.06 -2.61
CA ILE A 319 -8.05 41.08 -3.31
C ILE A 319 -9.38 41.22 -2.58
N GLY A 320 -9.66 42.45 -2.12
CA GLY A 320 -10.90 42.78 -1.41
C GLY A 320 -11.03 42.09 -0.04
N ASP A 321 -12.14 42.42 0.62
CA ASP A 321 -12.55 41.80 1.87
C ASP A 321 -13.17 40.42 1.64
N VAL A 322 -13.32 39.65 2.72
CA VAL A 322 -14.02 38.35 2.70
C VAL A 322 -15.48 38.57 2.29
N VAL A 323 -15.97 37.75 1.36
CA VAL A 323 -17.33 37.80 0.84
C VAL A 323 -18.08 36.53 1.25
N ASP A 324 -19.34 36.69 1.63
CA ASP A 324 -20.22 35.58 1.96
C ASP A 324 -20.84 34.98 0.69
N LEU A 325 -20.47 33.73 0.38
CA LEU A 325 -21.13 32.93 -0.64
C LEU A 325 -22.35 32.23 -0.04
N ILE A 326 -23.52 32.47 -0.61
CA ILE A 326 -24.77 31.81 -0.20
C ILE A 326 -24.95 30.55 -1.04
N VAL A 327 -25.04 29.40 -0.38
CA VAL A 327 -25.21 28.09 -1.00
C VAL A 327 -26.50 27.44 -0.53
N HIS A 328 -27.41 27.16 -1.46
CA HIS A 328 -28.68 26.49 -1.15
C HIS A 328 -28.46 24.99 -0.89
N THR A 329 -28.58 24.58 0.38
CA THR A 329 -28.36 23.18 0.77
C THR A 329 -29.64 22.35 0.65
N HIS A 330 -29.86 21.73 -0.51
CA HIS A 330 -30.87 20.68 -0.65
C HIS A 330 -30.34 19.36 -0.07
N CYS A 331 -30.35 19.22 1.25
CA CYS A 331 -30.12 17.96 1.99
C CYS A 331 -28.88 17.14 1.57
N SER A 332 -27.75 17.79 1.25
CA SER A 332 -26.49 17.10 0.94
C SER A 332 -25.49 17.29 2.08
N PRO A 333 -24.77 16.24 2.53
CA PRO A 333 -23.70 16.37 3.52
C PRO A 333 -22.44 17.07 2.96
N PHE A 334 -22.42 17.42 1.67
CA PHE A 334 -21.28 18.05 1.01
C PHE A 334 -21.63 19.46 0.55
N LEU A 335 -20.68 20.38 0.72
CA LEU A 335 -20.77 21.73 0.17
C LEU A 335 -20.77 21.69 -1.37
N ARG A 336 -21.80 22.25 -2.00
CA ARG A 336 -22.01 22.21 -3.46
C ARG A 336 -22.22 23.60 -4.04
N TYR A 337 -21.29 24.05 -4.88
CA TYR A 337 -21.37 25.36 -5.54
C TYR A 337 -20.61 25.34 -6.87
N THR A 338 -21.09 26.09 -7.86
CA THR A 338 -20.43 26.16 -9.17
C THR A 338 -19.32 27.21 -9.18
N LEU A 339 -18.41 27.11 -10.14
CA LEU A 339 -17.41 28.17 -10.36
C LEU A 339 -18.08 29.51 -10.73
N ASN A 340 -19.20 29.47 -11.44
CA ASN A 340 -19.94 30.68 -11.81
C ASN A 340 -20.53 31.39 -10.59
N ASP A 341 -20.92 30.66 -9.54
CA ASP A 341 -21.44 31.27 -8.30
C ASP A 341 -20.33 32.05 -7.58
N ILE A 342 -19.11 31.55 -7.62
CA ILE A 342 -17.92 32.26 -7.11
C ILE A 342 -17.61 33.49 -7.95
N ILE A 343 -17.57 33.34 -9.29
CA ILE A 343 -17.19 34.44 -10.19
C ILE A 343 -18.16 35.62 -10.07
N LYS A 344 -19.46 35.37 -9.83
CA LYS A 344 -20.47 36.43 -9.64
C LYS A 344 -20.18 37.34 -8.45
N VAL A 345 -19.54 36.82 -7.41
CA VAL A 345 -19.22 37.56 -6.18
C VAL A 345 -17.74 37.95 -6.10
N ALA A 346 -16.97 37.63 -7.15
CA ALA A 346 -15.54 37.88 -7.19
C ALA A 346 -15.26 39.37 -7.48
N PRO A 347 -14.37 40.02 -6.71
CA PRO A 347 -13.94 41.38 -7.00
C PRO A 347 -13.12 41.44 -8.30
N GLU A 348 -13.14 42.60 -8.96
CA GLU A 348 -12.36 42.85 -10.17
C GLU A 348 -10.86 42.61 -9.91
N GLY A 349 -10.17 41.98 -10.87
CA GLY A 349 -8.74 41.66 -10.78
C GLY A 349 -8.41 40.37 -10.00
N SER A 350 -9.41 39.69 -9.42
CA SER A 350 -9.20 38.35 -8.84
C SER A 350 -9.18 37.26 -9.91
N ASN A 351 -8.36 36.23 -9.68
CA ASN A 351 -8.28 35.03 -10.52
C ASN A 351 -8.24 33.73 -9.69
N ALA A 352 -8.44 33.83 -8.38
CA ALA A 352 -8.48 32.69 -7.50
C ALA A 352 -9.25 32.98 -6.21
N TYR A 353 -9.61 31.93 -5.49
CA TYR A 353 -10.34 32.02 -4.23
C TYR A 353 -9.97 30.89 -3.25
N GLU A 354 -10.15 31.14 -1.96
CA GLU A 354 -10.04 30.18 -0.86
C GLU A 354 -11.31 30.26 0.00
N LEU A 355 -11.91 29.11 0.33
CA LEU A 355 -12.97 29.08 1.35
C LEU A 355 -12.30 29.27 2.71
N CYS A 356 -12.68 30.33 3.43
CA CYS A 356 -12.05 30.70 4.69
C CYS A 356 -13.06 30.66 5.84
N GLY A 357 -12.75 29.91 6.89
CA GLY A 357 -13.62 29.80 8.07
C GLY A 357 -14.70 28.72 7.94
N GLU A 358 -15.46 28.56 9.01
CA GLU A 358 -16.50 27.53 9.12
C GLU A 358 -17.80 27.99 8.43
N PRO A 359 -18.39 27.15 7.56
CA PRO A 359 -19.72 27.40 7.01
C PRO A 359 -20.78 27.59 8.08
N LYS A 360 -21.68 28.56 7.90
CA LYS A 360 -22.77 28.86 8.85
C LYS A 360 -24.13 28.56 8.23
N GLN A 361 -24.92 27.72 8.89
CA GLN A 361 -26.30 27.46 8.47
C GLN A 361 -27.20 28.64 8.87
N VAL A 362 -27.92 29.21 7.91
CA VAL A 362 -28.92 30.26 8.12
C VAL A 362 -30.20 29.86 7.38
N GLY A 363 -31.16 29.29 8.12
CA GLY A 363 -32.38 28.73 7.52
C GLY A 363 -32.07 27.56 6.58
N ALA A 364 -32.54 27.63 5.34
CA ALA A 364 -32.27 26.62 4.30
C ALA A 364 -30.92 26.82 3.57
N ASP A 365 -30.22 27.91 3.88
CA ASP A 365 -29.01 28.33 3.20
C ASP A 365 -27.77 28.10 4.06
N LEU A 366 -26.65 27.85 3.39
CA LEU A 366 -25.34 27.75 3.98
C LEU A 366 -24.51 28.93 3.52
N ILE A 367 -24.06 29.75 4.47
CA ILE A 367 -23.20 30.88 4.22
C ILE A 367 -21.75 30.43 4.37
N VAL A 368 -20.97 30.57 3.30
CA VAL A 368 -19.57 30.17 3.24
C VAL A 368 -18.70 31.40 3.00
N PRO A 369 -17.81 31.77 3.92
CA PRO A 369 -16.94 32.92 3.72
C PRO A 369 -15.85 32.58 2.70
N VAL A 370 -15.61 33.49 1.75
CA VAL A 370 -14.67 33.31 0.65
C VAL A 370 -13.70 34.48 0.60
N GLN A 371 -12.41 34.19 0.57
CA GLN A 371 -11.36 35.18 0.29
C GLN A 371 -10.90 35.06 -1.16
N PHE A 372 -10.81 36.19 -1.84
CA PHE A 372 -10.34 36.28 -3.21
C PHE A 372 -8.88 36.70 -3.30
N PHE A 373 -8.23 36.25 -4.38
CA PHE A 373 -6.81 36.47 -4.62
C PHE A 373 -6.52 36.77 -6.09
N ASN A 374 -5.42 37.48 -6.32
CA ASN A 374 -4.69 37.49 -7.57
C ASN A 374 -3.43 36.63 -7.39
N ILE A 375 -3.31 35.58 -8.19
CA ILE A 375 -2.21 34.62 -8.14
C ILE A 375 -1.46 34.55 -9.46
N THR A 376 -0.20 34.17 -9.38
CA THR A 376 0.57 33.71 -10.54
C THR A 376 0.95 32.24 -10.38
N VAL A 377 0.85 31.48 -11.46
CA VAL A 377 1.16 30.04 -11.50
C VAL A 377 2.03 29.72 -12.70
N THR A 378 2.87 28.70 -12.58
CA THR A 378 3.61 28.15 -13.72
C THR A 378 2.80 27.01 -14.33
N THR A 379 2.13 27.24 -15.45
CA THR A 379 1.29 26.21 -16.11
C THR A 379 2.09 25.21 -16.95
N LYS A 380 3.41 25.42 -17.11
CA LYS A 380 4.32 24.51 -17.84
C LYS A 380 4.42 23.13 -17.18
N PHE A 381 4.24 23.06 -15.86
CA PHE A 381 4.30 21.82 -15.11
C PHE A 381 3.15 21.72 -14.11
N ARG A 382 2.72 20.51 -13.80
CA ARG A 382 1.63 20.23 -12.84
C ARG A 382 1.93 19.00 -12.00
N ILE A 383 1.25 18.88 -10.88
CA ILE A 383 1.20 17.66 -10.08
C ILE A 383 0.25 16.67 -10.78
N PRO A 384 0.67 15.44 -11.14
CA PRO A 384 -0.24 14.48 -11.77
C PRO A 384 -1.37 14.06 -10.83
N ARG A 385 -2.57 13.82 -11.37
CA ARG A 385 -3.67 13.27 -10.56
C ARG A 385 -3.34 11.86 -10.09
N LYS A 386 -3.90 11.45 -8.96
CA LYS A 386 -3.72 10.08 -8.42
C LYS A 386 -4.08 9.01 -9.45
N GLU A 387 -5.17 9.20 -10.18
CA GLU A 387 -5.61 8.28 -11.24
C GLU A 387 -4.62 8.18 -12.40
N GLU A 388 -3.92 9.26 -12.73
CA GLU A 388 -2.89 9.25 -13.77
C GLU A 388 -1.68 8.44 -13.31
N ILE A 389 -1.28 8.58 -12.05
CA ILE A 389 -0.18 7.81 -11.44
C ILE A 389 -0.53 6.31 -11.42
N LEU A 390 -1.74 5.96 -10.96
CA LEU A 390 -2.20 4.57 -10.98
C LEU A 390 -2.17 3.98 -12.39
N ASN A 391 -2.43 4.82 -13.40
CA ASN A 391 -2.41 4.39 -14.79
C ASN A 391 -1.01 4.34 -15.41
N ARG A 392 -0.10 5.20 -14.96
CA ARG A 392 1.24 5.44 -15.47
C ARG A 392 2.23 5.52 -14.30
N PRO A 393 2.57 4.39 -13.68
CA PRO A 393 3.31 4.39 -12.43
C PRO A 393 4.77 4.87 -12.58
N PHE A 394 5.38 4.85 -13.78
CA PHE A 394 6.66 5.53 -14.00
C PHE A 394 6.65 7.02 -13.61
N LEU A 395 5.49 7.67 -13.58
CA LEU A 395 5.38 9.06 -13.11
C LEU A 395 5.87 9.20 -11.66
N LEU A 396 5.75 8.16 -10.82
CA LEU A 396 6.32 8.14 -9.47
C LEU A 396 7.85 8.30 -9.48
N LEU A 397 8.52 7.67 -10.44
CA LEU A 397 9.97 7.78 -10.58
C LEU A 397 10.40 9.20 -10.98
N TRP A 398 9.58 9.87 -11.79
CA TRP A 398 9.85 11.25 -12.20
C TRP A 398 9.62 12.22 -11.05
N ILE A 399 8.55 12.03 -10.27
CA ILE A 399 8.24 12.80 -9.06
C ILE A 399 9.39 12.66 -8.06
N ASN A 400 9.79 11.43 -7.73
CA ASN A 400 10.80 11.15 -6.70
C ASN A 400 12.22 11.60 -7.10
N ARG A 401 12.54 11.65 -8.41
CA ARG A 401 13.85 12.13 -8.89
C ARG A 401 13.99 13.65 -8.91
N GLY A 402 12.92 14.43 -8.67
CA GLY A 402 12.98 15.89 -8.64
C GLY A 402 13.41 16.56 -9.95
N ILE A 403 13.38 15.85 -11.08
CA ILE A 403 13.85 16.39 -12.38
C ILE A 403 12.66 16.70 -13.28
N ILE A 404 12.45 18.02 -13.43
CA ILE A 404 11.96 18.65 -14.65
C ILE A 404 13.14 18.77 -15.64
N GLU A 405 12.88 18.45 -16.91
CA GLU A 405 13.71 18.62 -18.11
C GLU A 405 14.91 17.67 -18.33
N LYS A 406 14.73 16.74 -19.27
CA LYS A 406 15.37 16.87 -20.59
C LYS A 406 14.51 16.18 -21.66
N ASN A 407 14.24 16.96 -22.71
CA ASN A 407 13.60 16.60 -23.97
C ASN A 407 12.07 16.50 -23.93
N GLY A 408 11.45 17.61 -24.35
CA GLY A 408 10.22 17.52 -25.13
C GLY A 408 10.53 16.71 -26.38
N ASP A 409 10.27 15.40 -26.27
CA ASP A 409 9.91 14.45 -27.32
C ASP A 409 9.95 13.06 -26.68
N GLY A 410 8.84 12.69 -26.05
CA GLY A 410 8.68 11.40 -25.39
C GLY A 410 7.96 10.42 -26.30
N LYS A 411 8.76 9.76 -27.16
CA LYS A 411 8.66 8.30 -27.31
C LYS A 411 9.11 7.64 -26.02
#